data_AF-A0A8C4NIG2-F1
#
_entry.id   AF-A0A8C4NIG2-F1
#
_cell.length_a   1.000
_cell.length_b   1.000
_cell.length_c   1.000
_cell.angle_alpha   90.00
_cell.angle_beta   90.00
_cell.angle_gamma   90.00
#
_symmetry.space_group_name_H-M   'P 1'
#
loop_
_entity.id
_entity.type
_entity.pdbx_description
1 polymer ?
#
loop_
_entity_poly.entity_id
_entity_poly.type
_entity_poly.pdbx_seq_one_letter_code
_entity_poly.pdbx_strand_id
1 'polypeptide(L)'
;MPFSPFWSVAFFIMLIFLGLDSQFAMVEVAVMFVMDSNAPFLHGILHRKEIVVFMICFAGFLLGLPMVTQAGIYFFQLVDHHSSIVTLVFIAFFEVIAVCWLYEHWCCLSSLLGYWTQSWTGRHSATVYQHASPAARPLMGTQLSDTGLDIGSLECV
;
A
#
# COMPACT_ATOMS: atom_id res chain seq x y z
N MET A 1 1.08 44.42 5.34
CA MET A 1 1.78 44.53 4.04
C MET A 1 0.84 45.21 3.05
N PRO A 2 1.31 46.06 2.10
CA PRO A 2 0.44 46.54 1.02
C PRO A 2 -0.10 45.31 0.26
N PHE A 3 -1.37 45.31 -0.13
CA PHE A 3 -2.12 44.11 -0.57
C PHE A 3 -2.46 43.05 0.51
N SER A 4 -2.70 43.50 1.75
CA SER A 4 -3.19 42.64 2.85
C SER A 4 -4.38 41.71 2.53
N PRO A 5 -5.43 42.13 1.79
CA PRO A 5 -6.56 41.23 1.52
C PRO A 5 -6.21 40.10 0.53
N PHE A 6 -5.33 40.36 -0.44
CA PHE A 6 -4.93 39.34 -1.43
C PHE A 6 -4.15 38.20 -0.78
N TRP A 7 -3.22 38.52 0.12
CA TRP A 7 -2.45 37.52 0.86
C TRP A 7 -3.31 36.67 1.81
N SER A 8 -4.34 37.27 2.44
CA SER A 8 -5.27 36.53 3.30
C SER A 8 -6.09 35.52 2.51
N VAL A 9 -6.63 35.93 1.35
CA VAL A 9 -7.42 35.03 0.48
C VAL A 9 -6.55 33.89 -0.06
N ALA A 10 -5.33 34.17 -0.51
CA ALA A 10 -4.40 33.15 -0.99
C ALA A 10 -4.09 32.09 0.08
N PHE A 11 -3.94 32.51 1.34
CA PHE A 11 -3.71 31.61 2.48
C PHE A 11 -4.90 30.69 2.73
N PHE A 12 -6.12 31.22 2.77
CA PHE A 12 -7.32 30.38 2.96
C PHE A 12 -7.57 29.42 1.79
N ILE A 13 -7.33 29.87 0.55
CA ILE A 13 -7.45 29.01 -0.63
C ILE A 13 -6.46 27.83 -0.54
N MET A 14 -5.22 28.08 -0.13
CA MET A 14 -4.24 27.00 0.08
C MET A 14 -4.71 26.00 1.13
N LEU A 15 -5.22 26.47 2.27
CA LEU A 15 -5.73 25.59 3.33
C LEU A 15 -6.91 24.73 2.84
N ILE A 16 -7.81 25.31 2.04
CA ILE A 16 -8.93 24.58 1.44
C ILE A 16 -8.43 23.52 0.45
N PHE A 17 -7.48 23.86 -0.44
CA PHE A 17 -6.93 22.89 -1.39
C PHE A 17 -6.20 21.73 -0.69
N LEU A 18 -5.43 22.02 0.37
CA LEU A 18 -4.73 20.98 1.15
C LEU A 18 -5.74 20.03 1.80
N GLY A 19 -6.83 20.57 2.37
CA GLY A 19 -7.92 19.77 2.91
C GLY A 19 -8.62 18.93 1.83
N LEU A 20 -8.96 19.52 0.69
CA LEU A 20 -9.66 18.84 -0.41
C LEU A 20 -8.84 17.71 -1.02
N ASP A 21 -7.55 17.92 -1.26
CA ASP A 21 -6.65 16.91 -1.82
C ASP A 21 -6.60 15.66 -0.93
N SER A 22 -6.43 15.86 0.39
CA SER A 22 -6.44 14.75 1.35
C SER A 22 -7.78 14.02 1.44
N GLN A 23 -8.90 14.73 1.31
CA GLN A 23 -10.24 14.11 1.31
C GLN A 23 -10.48 13.26 0.07
N PHE A 24 -10.00 13.71 -1.10
CA PHE A 24 -10.10 12.89 -2.33
C PHE A 24 -9.28 11.61 -2.22
N ALA A 25 -8.05 11.70 -1.70
CA ALA A 25 -7.22 10.52 -1.46
C ALA A 25 -7.89 9.53 -0.48
N MET A 26 -8.50 10.03 0.60
CA MET A 26 -9.20 9.19 1.57
C MET A 26 -10.41 8.48 0.96
N VAL A 27 -11.23 9.20 0.18
CA VAL A 27 -12.41 8.61 -0.49
C VAL A 27 -11.98 7.59 -1.54
N GLU A 28 -10.93 7.86 -2.30
CA GLU A 28 -10.37 6.92 -3.27
C GLU A 28 -9.94 5.61 -2.59
N VAL A 29 -9.17 5.69 -1.50
CA VAL A 29 -8.73 4.51 -0.74
C VAL A 29 -9.92 3.76 -0.15
N ALA A 30 -10.92 4.46 0.39
CA ALA A 30 -12.13 3.83 0.92
C ALA A 30 -12.93 3.09 -0.17
N VAL A 31 -13.06 3.68 -1.35
CA VAL A 31 -13.73 3.04 -2.50
C VAL A 31 -12.96 1.80 -2.94
N MET A 32 -11.63 1.87 -3.03
CA MET A 32 -10.81 0.71 -3.40
C MET A 32 -10.93 -0.40 -2.38
N PHE A 33 -10.91 -0.10 -1.08
CA PHE A 33 -11.11 -1.08 -0.02
C PHE A 33 -12.48 -1.78 -0.13
N VAL A 34 -13.54 -1.02 -0.38
CA VAL A 34 -14.89 -1.57 -0.56
C VAL A 34 -14.96 -2.44 -1.83
N MET A 35 -14.31 -2.03 -2.92
CA MET A 35 -14.28 -2.78 -4.17
C MET A 35 -13.40 -4.04 -4.10
N ASP A 36 -12.34 -4.05 -3.28
CA ASP A 36 -11.45 -5.18 -3.05
C ASP A 36 -12.07 -6.25 -2.15
N SER A 37 -12.97 -5.85 -1.24
CA SER A 37 -13.81 -6.80 -0.51
C SER A 37 -14.71 -7.54 -1.51
N ASN A 38 -14.24 -8.71 -1.96
CA ASN A 38 -14.82 -9.54 -3.02
C ASN A 38 -16.14 -10.19 -2.57
N ALA A 39 -17.11 -9.37 -2.17
CA ALA A 39 -18.41 -9.78 -1.73
C ALA A 39 -19.28 -10.04 -2.97
N PRO A 40 -19.60 -11.30 -3.29
CA PRO A 40 -20.45 -11.63 -4.44
C PRO A 40 -21.85 -10.99 -4.38
N PHE A 41 -22.29 -10.56 -3.19
CA PHE A 41 -23.52 -9.79 -2.98
C PHE A 41 -23.49 -8.39 -3.60
N LEU A 42 -22.31 -7.77 -3.70
CA LEU A 42 -22.19 -6.41 -4.21
C LEU A 42 -22.23 -6.37 -5.74
N HIS A 43 -21.98 -7.47 -6.45
CA HIS A 43 -21.91 -7.49 -7.93
C HIS A 43 -23.23 -7.10 -8.64
N GLY A 44 -24.38 -7.19 -7.96
CA GLY A 44 -25.68 -6.70 -8.44
C GLY A 44 -25.98 -5.23 -8.13
N ILE A 45 -25.42 -4.67 -7.05
CA ILE A 45 -25.59 -3.28 -6.61
C ILE A 45 -24.45 -2.35 -7.11
N LEU A 46 -23.28 -2.93 -7.40
CA LEU A 46 -22.04 -2.29 -7.87
C LEU A 46 -22.08 -1.80 -9.32
N HIS A 47 -23.20 -1.94 -10.03
CA HIS A 47 -23.28 -1.47 -11.42
C HIS A 47 -23.03 0.04 -11.54
N ARG A 48 -23.14 0.81 -10.44
CA ARG A 48 -22.75 2.22 -10.39
C ARG A 48 -21.80 2.49 -9.24
N LYS A 49 -20.51 2.58 -9.58
CA LYS A 49 -19.42 3.10 -8.74
C LYS A 49 -19.82 4.41 -8.05
N GLU A 50 -20.64 5.23 -8.72
CA GLU A 50 -21.22 6.48 -8.23
C GLU A 50 -22.01 6.31 -6.92
N ILE A 51 -22.78 5.22 -6.77
CA ILE A 51 -23.61 5.00 -5.57
C ILE A 51 -22.72 4.69 -4.38
N VAL A 52 -21.63 3.93 -4.57
CA VAL A 52 -20.68 3.61 -3.49
C VAL A 52 -20.01 4.88 -2.96
N VAL A 53 -19.56 5.75 -3.87
CA VAL A 53 -18.97 7.05 -3.50
C VAL A 53 -19.98 7.91 -2.75
N PHE A 54 -21.23 7.97 -3.22
CA PHE A 54 -22.29 8.72 -2.54
C PHE A 54 -22.54 8.21 -1.11
N MET A 55 -22.56 6.89 -0.91
CA MET A 55 -22.75 6.29 0.41
C MET A 55 -21.59 6.61 1.37
N ILE A 56 -20.35 6.56 0.89
CA ILE A 56 -19.16 6.91 1.68
C ILE A 56 -19.19 8.40 2.08
N CYS A 57 -19.48 9.29 1.13
CA CYS A 57 -19.62 10.72 1.40
C CYS A 57 -20.77 11.01 2.39
N PHE A 58 -21.90 10.31 2.27
CA PHE A 58 -23.03 10.47 3.17
C PHE A 58 -22.71 9.99 4.59
N ALA A 59 -21.99 8.88 4.73
CA ALA A 59 -21.50 8.40 6.02
C ALA A 59 -20.51 9.41 6.64
N GLY A 60 -19.59 9.95 5.85
CA GLY A 60 -18.66 11.01 6.28
C GLY A 60 -19.39 12.28 6.74
N PHE A 61 -20.46 12.69 6.04
CA PHE A 61 -21.28 13.82 6.44
C PHE A 61 -21.95 13.60 7.80
N LEU A 62 -22.55 12.42 8.02
CA LEU A 62 -23.17 12.05 9.30
C LEU A 62 -22.16 12.07 10.46
N LEU A 63 -20.94 11.58 10.25
CA LEU A 63 -19.86 11.63 11.24
C LEU A 63 -19.34 13.05 11.47
N GLY A 64 -19.46 13.94 10.49
CA GLY A 64 -19.11 15.36 10.61
C GLY A 64 -20.13 16.20 11.40
N LEU A 65 -21.41 15.83 11.39
CA LEU A 65 -22.48 16.54 12.13
C LEU A 65 -22.17 16.81 13.62
N PRO A 66 -21.72 15.83 14.43
CA PRO A 66 -21.40 16.09 15.83
C PRO A 66 -20.26 17.12 16.02
N MET A 67 -19.33 17.21 15.07
CA MET A 67 -18.18 18.14 15.13
C MET A 67 -18.57 19.61 14.91
N VAL A 68 -19.73 19.89 14.29
CA VAL A 68 -20.20 21.26 14.02
C VAL A 68 -21.08 21.81 15.16
N THR A 69 -21.45 20.96 16.13
CA THR A 69 -22.26 21.39 17.28
C THR A 69 -21.46 22.30 18.24
N GLN A 70 -22.14 22.97 19.19
CA GLN A 70 -21.50 23.84 20.18
C GLN A 70 -20.49 23.10 21.08
N ALA A 71 -20.62 21.77 21.20
CA ALA A 71 -19.67 20.89 21.89
C ALA A 71 -18.56 20.34 20.98
N GLY A 72 -18.49 20.77 19.71
CA GLY A 72 -17.65 20.18 18.67
C GLY A 72 -16.16 20.18 19.00
N ILE A 73 -15.64 21.24 19.62
CA ILE A 73 -14.21 21.32 20.01
C ILE A 73 -13.83 20.23 21.02
N TYR A 74 -14.71 19.94 21.98
CA TYR A 74 -14.49 18.87 22.97
C TYR A 74 -14.53 17.50 22.31
N PHE A 75 -15.49 17.28 21.40
CA PHE A 75 -15.62 16.03 20.66
C PHE A 75 -14.41 15.81 19.72
N PHE A 76 -13.95 16.87 19.06
CA PHE A 76 -12.79 16.85 18.18
C PHE A 76 -11.52 16.48 18.93
N GLN A 77 -11.27 17.11 20.08
CA GLN A 77 -10.09 16.81 20.90
C GLN A 77 -10.12 15.37 21.44
N LEU A 78 -11.29 14.88 21.85
CA LEU A 78 -11.45 13.51 22.32
C LEU A 78 -11.14 12.51 21.21
N VAL A 79 -11.72 12.70 20.02
CA VAL A 79 -11.49 11.81 18.88
C VAL A 79 -10.04 11.88 18.40
N ASP A 80 -9.45 13.06 18.28
CA ASP A 80 -8.06 13.22 17.80
C ASP A 80 -7.05 12.57 18.76
N HIS A 81 -7.20 12.81 20.07
CA HIS A 81 -6.29 12.28 21.07
C HIS A 81 -6.43 10.75 21.24
N HIS A 82 -7.66 10.23 21.28
CA HIS A 82 -7.86 8.79 21.44
C HIS A 82 -7.66 8.01 20.14
N SER A 83 -8.09 8.53 18.99
CA SER A 83 -8.00 7.83 17.70
C SER A 83 -6.55 7.66 17.27
N SER A 84 -5.72 8.71 17.36
CA SER A 84 -4.32 8.62 16.95
C SER A 84 -3.53 7.59 17.76
N ILE A 85 -3.59 7.68 19.09
CA ILE A 85 -2.79 6.83 19.98
C ILE A 85 -3.26 5.37 19.94
N VAL A 86 -4.57 5.13 20.08
CA VAL A 86 -5.10 3.77 20.15
C VAL A 86 -4.97 3.06 18.81
N THR A 87 -5.28 3.74 17.70
CA THR A 87 -5.20 3.14 16.36
C THR A 87 -3.77 2.84 15.96
N LEU A 88 -2.81 3.74 16.21
CA LEU A 88 -1.40 3.51 15.87
C LEU A 88 -0.81 2.32 16.64
N VAL A 89 -1.06 2.21 17.95
CA VAL A 89 -0.56 1.09 18.75
C VAL A 89 -1.19 -0.23 18.29
N PHE A 90 -2.48 -0.22 17.99
CA PHE A 90 -3.19 -1.42 17.51
C PHE A 90 -2.66 -1.86 16.14
N ILE A 91 -2.55 -0.95 15.16
CA ILE A 91 -2.02 -1.26 13.83
C ILE A 91 -0.59 -1.78 13.94
N ALA A 92 0.28 -1.10 14.68
CA ALA A 92 1.67 -1.52 14.85
C ALA A 92 1.80 -2.91 15.51
N PHE A 93 0.95 -3.21 16.51
CA PHE A 93 0.93 -4.52 17.14
C PHE A 93 0.51 -5.64 16.17
N PHE A 94 -0.56 -5.41 15.39
CA PHE A 94 -1.02 -6.36 14.39
C PHE A 94 -0.01 -6.53 13.25
N GLU A 95 0.65 -5.46 12.83
CA GLU A 95 1.69 -5.49 11.81
C GLU A 95 2.88 -6.34 12.27
N VAL A 96 3.35 -6.18 13.52
CA VAL A 96 4.44 -7.01 14.06
C VAL A 96 4.03 -8.48 14.14
N ILE A 97 2.81 -8.79 14.60
CA ILE A 97 2.32 -10.18 14.63
C ILE A 97 2.23 -10.76 13.23
N ALA A 98 1.67 -10.01 12.27
CA ALA A 98 1.56 -10.43 10.88
C ALA A 98 2.95 -10.67 10.27
N VAL A 99 3.92 -9.81 10.52
CA VAL A 99 5.30 -9.97 10.04
C VAL A 99 5.97 -11.19 10.69
N CYS A 100 5.82 -11.42 11.99
CA CYS A 100 6.36 -12.61 12.66
C CYS A 100 5.79 -13.90 12.07
N TRP A 101 4.47 -13.96 11.84
CA TRP A 101 3.81 -15.12 11.22
C TRP A 101 4.19 -15.29 9.75
N LEU A 102 4.29 -14.18 9.02
CA LEU A 102 4.71 -14.19 7.63
C LEU A 102 6.18 -14.61 7.51
N TYR A 103 7.07 -14.28 8.45
CA TYR A 103 8.47 -14.72 8.41
C TYR A 103 8.61 -16.26 8.45
N GLU A 104 7.82 -16.93 9.29
CA GLU A 104 7.76 -18.40 9.32
C GLU A 104 7.29 -18.98 7.96
N HIS A 105 6.34 -18.31 7.33
CA HIS A 105 5.81 -18.71 6.02
C HIS A 105 6.72 -18.28 4.84
N TRP A 106 7.46 -17.19 4.98
CA TRP A 106 8.38 -16.63 3.98
C TRP A 106 9.60 -17.51 3.80
N CYS A 107 10.06 -18.22 4.85
CA CYS A 107 11.11 -19.24 4.69
C CYS A 107 10.66 -20.41 3.80
N CYS A 108 9.38 -20.79 3.86
CA CYS A 108 8.81 -21.81 2.98
C CYS A 108 8.59 -21.26 1.56
N LEU A 109 8.14 -20.01 1.43
CA LEU A 109 7.91 -19.35 0.14
C LEU A 109 9.23 -19.02 -0.59
N SER A 110 10.28 -18.62 0.11
CA SER A 110 11.62 -18.37 -0.48
C SER A 110 12.23 -19.66 -1.01
N SER A 111 12.02 -20.77 -0.30
CA SER A 111 12.37 -22.11 -0.79
C SER A 111 11.63 -22.43 -2.09
N LEU A 112 10.31 -22.22 -2.15
CA LEU A 112 9.52 -22.48 -3.36
C LEU A 112 9.86 -21.51 -4.52
N LEU A 113 10.03 -20.21 -4.25
CA LEU A 113 10.43 -19.21 -5.24
C LEU A 113 11.82 -19.51 -5.80
N GLY A 114 12.79 -19.90 -4.98
CA GLY A 114 14.12 -20.34 -5.43
C GLY A 114 14.06 -21.54 -6.39
N TYR A 115 13.16 -22.49 -6.15
CA TYR A 115 12.92 -23.62 -7.06
C TYR A 115 12.21 -23.15 -8.35
N TRP A 116 11.27 -22.21 -8.25
CA TRP A 116 10.60 -21.63 -9.42
C TRP A 116 11.54 -20.79 -10.28
N THR A 117 12.43 -19.97 -9.71
CA THR A 117 13.41 -19.15 -10.47
C THR A 117 14.43 -20.03 -11.20
N GLN A 118 14.91 -21.10 -10.56
CA GLN A 118 15.79 -22.11 -11.17
C GLN A 118 15.08 -22.85 -12.33
N SER A 119 13.80 -23.20 -12.16
CA SER A 119 13.04 -23.90 -13.21
C SER A 119 12.70 -23.01 -14.42
N TRP A 120 12.43 -21.72 -14.20
CA TRP A 120 12.17 -20.75 -15.26
C TRP A 120 13.46 -20.38 -16.02
N THR A 121 14.55 -20.14 -15.28
CA THR A 121 15.87 -19.83 -15.87
C THR A 121 16.50 -21.03 -16.56
N GLY A 122 16.37 -22.25 -16.02
CA GLY A 122 16.86 -23.48 -16.64
C GLY A 122 16.13 -23.86 -17.94
N ARG A 123 14.82 -23.57 -18.03
CA ARG A 123 14.04 -23.82 -19.24
C ARG A 123 14.31 -22.78 -20.33
N HIS A 124 14.58 -21.52 -19.97
CA HIS A 124 14.99 -20.47 -20.92
C HIS A 124 16.46 -20.60 -21.37
N SER A 125 17.40 -20.92 -20.46
CA SER A 125 18.81 -21.09 -20.83
C SER A 125 19.01 -22.25 -21.80
N ALA A 126 18.32 -23.39 -21.64
CA ALA A 126 18.41 -24.51 -22.57
C ALA A 126 18.01 -24.15 -24.02
N THR A 127 17.00 -23.29 -24.20
CA THR A 127 16.57 -22.80 -25.52
C THR A 127 17.57 -21.78 -26.10
N VAL A 128 18.19 -20.94 -25.26
CA VAL A 128 19.21 -19.97 -25.68
C VAL A 128 20.52 -20.64 -26.08
N TYR A 129 20.94 -21.74 -25.42
CA TYR A 129 22.15 -22.50 -25.79
C TYR A 129 22.04 -23.21 -27.15
N GLN A 130 20.84 -23.51 -27.64
CA GLN A 130 20.65 -24.13 -28.96
C GLN A 130 20.72 -23.12 -30.12
N HIS A 131 20.49 -21.84 -29.84
CA HIS A 131 20.58 -20.75 -30.83
C HIS A 131 21.86 -19.91 -30.72
N ALA A 132 22.71 -20.14 -29.71
CA ALA A 132 24.00 -19.48 -29.59
C ALA A 132 25.03 -20.09 -30.57
N SER A 133 25.65 -19.21 -31.36
CA SER A 133 26.70 -19.54 -32.33
C SER A 133 27.92 -20.20 -31.65
N PRO A 134 28.61 -21.14 -32.31
CA PRO A 134 29.63 -22.00 -31.69
C PRO A 134 30.89 -21.29 -31.17
N ALA A 135 31.04 -19.98 -31.42
CA ALA A 135 32.23 -19.20 -31.10
C ALA A 135 32.27 -18.60 -29.66
N ALA A 136 31.14 -18.53 -28.94
CA ALA A 136 31.08 -17.89 -27.61
C ALA A 136 31.25 -18.87 -26.42
N ARG A 137 31.44 -20.16 -26.69
CA ARG A 137 31.44 -21.24 -25.68
C ARG A 137 32.54 -21.19 -24.59
N PRO A 138 33.78 -20.69 -24.83
CA PRO A 138 34.84 -20.82 -23.82
C PRO A 138 34.96 -19.66 -22.82
N LEU A 139 34.30 -18.52 -23.01
CA LEU A 139 34.47 -17.33 -22.13
C LEU A 139 33.51 -17.26 -20.94
N MET A 140 32.53 -18.16 -20.86
CA MET A 140 31.47 -18.11 -19.85
C MET A 140 31.58 -19.21 -18.78
N GLY A 141 32.69 -19.96 -18.77
CA GLY A 141 33.00 -20.93 -17.71
C GLY A 141 33.59 -20.28 -16.46
N THR A 142 34.15 -19.07 -16.57
CA THR A 142 34.84 -18.38 -15.46
C THR A 142 33.92 -17.45 -14.68
N GLN A 143 32.87 -16.90 -15.27
CA GLN A 143 31.95 -15.97 -14.57
C GLN A 143 30.87 -16.67 -13.72
N LEU A 144 30.62 -17.96 -13.93
CA LEU A 144 29.68 -18.73 -13.09
C LEU A 144 30.29 -19.20 -11.76
N SER A 145 31.63 -19.17 -11.62
CA SER A 145 32.28 -19.56 -10.36
C SER A 145 32.37 -18.42 -9.34
N ASP A 146 32.21 -17.16 -9.78
CA ASP A 146 32.31 -15.97 -8.92
C ASP A 146 30.94 -15.49 -8.39
N THR A 147 29.82 -15.99 -8.92
CA THR A 147 28.48 -15.68 -8.42
C THR A 147 28.00 -16.65 -7.31
N GLY A 148 28.90 -17.53 -6.86
CA GLY A 148 28.66 -18.55 -5.83
C GLY A 148 28.94 -18.13 -4.38
N LEU A 149 29.16 -16.85 -4.07
CA LEU A 149 29.37 -16.39 -2.70
C LEU A 149 28.56 -15.12 -2.38
N ASP A 150 27.98 -15.12 -1.17
CA ASP A 150 27.33 -14.01 -0.44
C ASP A 150 25.83 -13.74 -0.63
N ILE A 151 25.00 -14.77 -0.45
CA ILE A 151 23.61 -14.58 0.04
C ILE A 151 23.33 -15.43 1.30
N GLY A 152 24.16 -16.44 1.60
CA GLY A 152 23.89 -17.40 2.68
C GLY A 152 24.37 -17.04 4.10
N SER A 153 25.15 -15.98 4.30
CA SER A 153 25.83 -15.72 5.60
C SER A 153 25.38 -14.48 6.36
N LEU A 154 24.41 -13.69 5.88
CA LEU A 154 24.07 -12.39 6.49
C LEU A 154 22.61 -12.19 6.92
N GLU A 155 21.71 -13.16 6.76
CA GLU A 155 20.28 -13.00 7.15
C GLU A 155 19.81 -13.96 8.26
N CYS A 156 20.71 -14.42 9.14
CA CYS A 156 20.36 -15.20 10.34
C CYS A 156 21.16 -14.78 11.59
N VAL A 157 21.31 -13.47 11.82
CA VAL A 157 21.60 -12.88 13.15
C VAL A 157 20.65 -11.71 13.38
#